data_AF-A0AAU2JZ70-F1
#
_entry.id   AF-A0AAU2JZ70-F1
#
_cell.length_a   1.000
_cell.length_b   1.000
_cell.length_c   1.000
_cell.angle_alpha   90.00
_cell.angle_beta   90.00
_cell.angle_gamma   90.00
#
_symmetry.space_group_name_H-M   'P 1'
#
loop_
_entity.id
_entity.type
_entity.pdbx_description
1 polymer ?
#
loop_
_entity_poly.entity_id
_entity_poly.type
_entity_poly.pdbx_seq_one_letter_code
_entity_poly.pdbx_strand_id
1 'polypeptide(L)'
;MNARDRDVDGRARSARPRDGLGRPLPYGVPGVERQPEGVVRPAGETVREAQRLLDAGMPFHAHEVFEDAWKSGPAAAAPLWRGLAQLAVGLTHAARGNAVGGARLLRRGADGIEPLGAGPDGVEGLDGGPYGIDVPGLVRWARELAGRVEAGGPAVDAAREAPRLGGGLE
;
A
#
# COMPACT_ATOMS: atom_id res chain seq x y z
N MET A 1 0.77 -12.20 34.06
CA MET A 1 1.85 -12.82 33.28
C MET A 1 1.42 -12.83 31.82
N ASN A 2 1.95 -11.93 30.99
CA ASN A 2 1.52 -11.78 29.60
C ASN A 2 2.50 -12.55 28.71
N ALA A 3 2.29 -13.85 28.54
CA ALA A 3 3.05 -14.66 27.60
C ALA A 3 2.74 -14.11 26.20
N ARG A 4 3.66 -13.34 25.65
CA ARG A 4 3.55 -12.87 24.25
C ARG A 4 3.52 -14.12 23.39
N ASP A 5 2.42 -14.36 22.68
CA ASP A 5 2.36 -15.42 21.67
C ASP A 5 3.55 -15.24 20.73
N ARG A 6 4.27 -16.33 20.52
CA ARG A 6 5.41 -16.38 19.61
C ARG A 6 5.16 -17.46 18.58
N ASP A 7 5.58 -17.24 17.34
CA ASP A 7 5.65 -18.32 16.36
C ASP A 7 6.80 -19.29 16.67
N VAL A 8 6.90 -20.33 15.84
CA VAL A 8 7.96 -21.34 15.90
C VAL A 8 9.37 -20.74 15.76
N ASP A 9 9.48 -19.53 15.21
CA ASP A 9 10.72 -18.77 15.04
C ASP A 9 10.94 -17.74 16.16
N GLY A 10 10.09 -17.72 17.19
CA GLY A 10 10.22 -16.85 18.36
C GLY A 10 9.79 -15.39 18.12
N ARG A 11 9.17 -15.06 16.98
CA ARG A 11 8.66 -13.72 16.70
C ARG A 11 7.36 -13.50 17.45
N ALA A 12 7.18 -12.34 18.07
CA ALA A 12 5.95 -11.99 18.77
C ALA A 12 4.77 -11.94 17.78
N ARG A 13 4.02 -13.05 17.66
CA ARG A 13 2.77 -13.11 16.93
C ARG A 13 1.67 -12.75 17.90
N SER A 14 1.27 -11.48 17.98
CA SER A 14 0.03 -11.19 18.70
C SER A 14 -1.12 -11.88 17.95
N ALA A 15 -1.68 -12.96 18.50
CA ALA A 15 -2.87 -13.66 17.98
C ALA A 15 -4.15 -12.81 18.07
N ARG A 16 -4.03 -11.55 18.52
CA ARG A 16 -5.13 -10.62 18.68
C ARG A 16 -5.67 -10.24 17.29
N PRO A 17 -7.00 -10.35 17.06
CA PRO A 17 -7.62 -9.97 15.78
C PRO A 17 -7.32 -8.52 15.44
N ARG A 18 -7.31 -8.18 14.15
CA ARG A 18 -7.03 -6.81 13.66
C ARG A 18 -8.10 -6.36 12.67
N ASP A 19 -8.30 -5.06 12.56
CA ASP A 19 -9.16 -4.49 11.50
C ASP A 19 -8.44 -4.41 10.15
N GLY A 20 -9.14 -3.95 9.11
CA GLY A 20 -8.59 -3.78 7.75
C GLY A 20 -7.41 -2.80 7.67
N LEU A 21 -7.27 -1.92 8.67
CA LEU A 21 -6.12 -1.03 8.82
C LEU A 21 -5.01 -1.65 9.66
N GLY A 22 -5.13 -2.87 10.20
CA GLY A 22 -4.14 -3.55 11.03
C GLY A 22 -4.12 -3.14 12.52
N ARG A 23 -5.10 -2.37 13.00
CA ARG A 23 -5.21 -2.00 14.42
C ARG A 23 -5.74 -3.20 15.23
N PRO A 24 -5.21 -3.48 16.43
CA PRO A 24 -5.67 -4.59 17.26
C PRO A 24 -7.11 -4.36 17.75
N LEU A 25 -7.95 -5.39 17.60
CA LEU A 25 -9.34 -5.44 18.05
C LEU A 25 -9.46 -6.17 19.39
N PRO A 26 -10.52 -5.93 20.19
CA PRO A 26 -10.80 -6.75 21.38
C PRO A 26 -10.89 -8.24 21.04
N TYR A 27 -10.52 -9.11 21.99
CA TYR A 27 -10.70 -10.56 21.82
C TYR A 27 -12.18 -10.91 21.61
N GLY A 28 -12.45 -11.90 20.76
CA GLY A 28 -13.82 -12.33 20.41
C GLY A 28 -14.49 -11.47 19.32
N VAL A 29 -13.90 -10.33 18.94
CA VAL A 29 -14.33 -9.59 17.75
C VAL A 29 -13.69 -10.23 16.51
N PRO A 30 -14.46 -10.59 15.48
CA PRO A 30 -13.88 -11.06 14.22
C PRO A 30 -12.93 -10.01 13.64
N GLY A 31 -11.68 -10.41 13.43
CA GLY A 31 -10.71 -9.60 12.70
C GLY A 31 -10.75 -9.90 11.21
N VAL A 32 -10.06 -9.06 10.45
CA VAL A 32 -9.73 -9.34 9.06
C VAL A 32 -8.58 -10.34 9.03
N GLU A 33 -8.70 -11.35 8.17
CA GLU A 33 -7.63 -12.33 7.95
C GLU A 33 -6.41 -11.64 7.35
N ARG A 34 -5.23 -11.98 7.84
CA ARG A 34 -3.97 -11.43 7.32
C ARG A 34 -3.73 -11.96 5.92
N GLN A 35 -3.11 -11.15 5.06
CA GLN A 35 -2.64 -11.65 3.79
C GLN A 35 -1.61 -12.77 4.02
N PRO A 36 -1.62 -13.84 3.20
CA PRO A 36 -0.53 -14.81 3.21
C PRO A 36 0.77 -14.11 2.82
N GLU A 37 1.80 -14.26 3.65
CA GLU A 37 3.13 -13.69 3.43
C GLU A 37 3.92 -14.49 2.38
N GLY A 38 4.72 -13.81 1.55
CA GLY A 38 5.63 -14.45 0.60
C GLY A 38 4.95 -15.04 -0.63
N VAL A 39 3.75 -14.58 -0.96
CA VAL A 39 3.04 -15.06 -2.16
C VAL A 39 3.58 -14.33 -3.39
N VAL A 40 4.27 -15.09 -4.24
CA VAL A 40 4.78 -14.60 -5.53
C VAL A 40 3.63 -14.47 -6.51
N ARG A 41 3.40 -13.26 -7.02
CA ARG A 41 2.37 -12.95 -8.02
C ARG A 41 2.99 -12.34 -9.27
N PRO A 42 2.45 -12.64 -10.47
CA PRO A 42 2.72 -11.84 -11.66
C PRO A 42 2.34 -10.37 -11.42
N ALA A 43 3.08 -9.44 -12.01
CA ALA A 43 2.90 -8.00 -11.76
C ALA A 43 1.45 -7.50 -11.97
N GLY A 44 0.78 -7.93 -13.04
CA GLY A 44 -0.62 -7.56 -13.28
C GLY A 44 -1.58 -8.10 -12.22
N GLU A 45 -1.30 -9.27 -11.65
CA GLU A 45 -2.08 -9.82 -10.54
C GLU A 45 -1.80 -9.08 -9.23
N THR A 46 -0.53 -8.72 -8.96
CA THR A 46 -0.15 -7.85 -7.84
C THR A 46 -0.93 -6.54 -7.87
N VAL A 47 -1.00 -5.88 -9.03
CA VAL A 47 -1.74 -4.61 -9.19
C VAL A 47 -3.24 -4.81 -8.98
N ARG A 48 -3.85 -5.85 -9.57
CA ARG A 48 -5.29 -6.14 -9.40
C ARG A 48 -5.65 -6.44 -7.94
N GLU A 49 -4.86 -7.27 -7.27
CA GLU A 49 -5.12 -7.62 -5.87
C GLU A 49 -4.93 -6.40 -4.96
N ALA A 50 -3.87 -5.61 -5.17
CA ALA A 50 -3.68 -4.37 -4.44
C ALA A 50 -4.83 -3.37 -4.66
N GLN A 51 -5.33 -3.22 -5.90
CA GLN A 51 -6.51 -2.38 -6.18
C GLN A 51 -7.74 -2.86 -5.42
N ARG A 52 -8.03 -4.17 -5.46
CA ARG A 52 -9.18 -4.76 -4.75
C ARG A 52 -9.11 -4.46 -3.24
N LEU A 53 -7.93 -4.54 -2.65
CA LEU A 53 -7.70 -4.25 -1.24
C LEU A 53 -7.84 -2.76 -0.92
N LEU A 54 -7.31 -1.88 -1.78
CA LEU A 54 -7.47 -0.44 -1.64
C LEU A 54 -8.95 -0.04 -1.71
N ASP A 55 -9.69 -0.55 -2.68
CA ASP A 55 -11.13 -0.32 -2.84
C ASP A 55 -11.94 -0.82 -1.63
N ALA A 56 -11.49 -1.88 -0.97
CA ALA A 56 -12.07 -2.40 0.26
C ALA A 56 -11.65 -1.63 1.53
N GLY A 57 -10.88 -0.53 1.40
CA GLY A 57 -10.38 0.24 2.56
C GLY A 57 -9.32 -0.50 3.37
N MET A 58 -8.56 -1.41 2.73
CA MET A 58 -7.52 -2.24 3.34
C MET A 58 -6.10 -1.87 2.84
N PRO A 59 -5.67 -0.59 2.94
CA PRO A 59 -4.37 -0.15 2.42
C PRO A 59 -3.17 -0.80 3.11
N PHE A 60 -3.30 -1.28 4.35
CA PHE A 60 -2.22 -2.03 5.01
C PHE A 60 -1.97 -3.38 4.33
N HIS A 61 -3.04 -4.06 3.91
CA HIS A 61 -2.93 -5.33 3.21
C HIS A 61 -2.42 -5.12 1.77
N ALA A 62 -2.81 -4.02 1.11
CA ALA A 62 -2.23 -3.64 -0.18
C ALA A 62 -0.73 -3.34 -0.08
N HIS A 63 -0.28 -2.71 1.03
CA HIS A 63 1.14 -2.52 1.31
C HIS A 63 1.90 -3.86 1.38
N GLU A 64 1.36 -4.87 2.06
CA GLU A 64 1.96 -6.21 2.15
C GLU A 64 2.09 -6.86 0.76
N VAL A 65 1.08 -6.72 -0.11
CA VAL A 65 1.11 -7.23 -1.49
C VAL A 65 2.25 -6.58 -2.30
N PHE A 66 2.43 -5.26 -2.18
CA PHE A 66 3.54 -4.58 -2.85
C PHE A 66 4.90 -4.92 -2.25
N GLU A 67 4.98 -5.14 -0.94
CA GLU A 67 6.22 -5.56 -0.28
C GLU A 67 6.66 -6.96 -0.72
N ASP A 68 5.72 -7.91 -0.86
CA ASP A 68 6.00 -9.23 -1.43
C ASP A 68 6.52 -9.14 -2.86
N ALA A 69 5.89 -8.31 -3.70
CA ALA A 69 6.35 -8.07 -5.08
C ALA A 69 7.73 -7.41 -5.13
N TRP A 70 8.04 -6.51 -4.19
CA TRP A 70 9.38 -5.94 -4.06
C TRP A 70 10.43 -6.99 -3.69
N LYS A 71 10.13 -7.87 -2.72
CA LYS A 71 11.08 -8.88 -2.22
C LYS A 71 11.30 -10.04 -3.18
N SER A 72 10.28 -10.41 -3.95
CA SER A 72 10.31 -11.58 -4.84
C SER A 72 10.49 -11.25 -6.32
N GLY A 73 10.22 -9.99 -6.72
CA GLY A 73 10.27 -9.55 -8.10
C GLY A 73 11.67 -9.19 -8.62
N PRO A 74 11.79 -8.87 -9.93
CA PRO A 74 13.05 -8.44 -10.52
C PRO A 74 13.59 -7.17 -9.87
N ALA A 75 14.91 -7.08 -9.71
CA ALA A 75 15.58 -5.92 -9.10
C ALA A 75 15.26 -4.60 -9.82
N ALA A 76 15.05 -4.63 -11.14
CA ALA A 76 14.68 -3.46 -11.93
C ALA A 76 13.29 -2.88 -11.55
N ALA A 77 12.37 -3.72 -11.07
CA ALA A 77 11.03 -3.29 -10.65
C ALA A 77 10.96 -2.91 -9.15
N ALA A 78 12.00 -3.20 -8.37
CA ALA A 78 12.04 -2.93 -6.94
C ALA A 78 11.74 -1.46 -6.55
N PRO A 79 12.24 -0.43 -7.29
CA PRO A 79 11.89 0.96 -6.98
C PRO A 79 10.39 1.25 -7.07
N LEU A 80 9.71 0.70 -8.09
CA LEU A 80 8.26 0.84 -8.29
C LEU A 80 7.50 0.21 -7.11
N TRP A 81 7.74 -1.07 -6.84
CA TRP A 81 7.02 -1.80 -5.79
C TRP A 81 7.23 -1.16 -4.41
N ARG A 82 8.45 -0.71 -4.11
CA ARG A 82 8.74 0.01 -2.87
C ARG A 82 8.00 1.34 -2.77
N GLY A 83 7.89 2.08 -3.87
CA GLY A 83 7.14 3.34 -3.92
C GLY A 83 5.64 3.12 -3.68
N LEU A 84 5.05 2.14 -4.35
CA LEU A 84 3.63 1.75 -4.17
C LEU A 84 3.35 1.26 -2.74
N ALA A 85 4.25 0.46 -2.18
CA ALA A 85 4.18 0.04 -0.78
C ALA A 85 4.18 1.25 0.17
N GLN A 86 4.98 2.30 -0.12
CA GLN A 86 5.00 3.54 0.67
C GLN A 86 3.70 4.35 0.55
N LEU A 87 3.11 4.42 -0.65
CA LEU A 87 1.82 5.07 -0.84
C LEU A 87 0.72 4.40 -0.03
N ALA A 88 0.62 3.07 -0.11
CA ALA A 88 -0.39 2.30 0.61
C ALA A 88 -0.23 2.42 2.14
N VAL A 89 0.98 2.33 2.68
CA VAL A 89 1.19 2.53 4.13
C VAL A 89 1.01 4.00 4.54
N GLY A 90 1.30 4.97 3.65
CA GLY A 90 0.98 6.38 3.86
C GLY A 90 -0.51 6.62 4.05
N LEU A 91 -1.34 6.04 3.17
CA LEU A 91 -2.80 6.05 3.31
C LEU A 91 -3.26 5.36 4.60
N THR A 92 -2.64 4.24 4.97
CA THR A 92 -2.91 3.55 6.25
C THR A 92 -2.68 4.47 7.45
N HIS A 93 -1.56 5.22 7.46
CA HIS A 93 -1.24 6.14 8.54
C HIS A 93 -2.22 7.32 8.59
N ALA A 94 -2.58 7.90 7.44
CA ALA A 94 -3.58 8.96 7.36
C ALA A 94 -4.95 8.49 7.88
N ALA A 95 -5.38 7.28 7.50
CA ALA A 95 -6.65 6.70 7.95
C ALA A 95 -6.66 6.30 9.43
N ARG A 96 -5.48 6.13 10.04
CA ARG A 96 -5.31 5.94 11.49
C ARG A 96 -5.20 7.26 12.25
N GLY A 97 -5.29 8.42 11.58
CA GLY A 97 -5.17 9.75 12.19
C GLY A 97 -3.73 10.22 12.43
N ASN A 98 -2.72 9.50 11.91
CA ASN A 98 -1.34 9.95 11.95
C ASN A 98 -1.05 10.84 10.72
N ALA A 99 -1.47 12.10 10.81
CA ALA A 99 -1.40 13.04 9.69
C ALA A 99 0.03 13.27 9.19
N VAL A 100 0.95 13.61 10.11
CA VAL A 100 2.36 13.90 9.78
C VAL A 100 3.05 12.69 9.16
N GLY A 101 2.88 11.50 9.76
CA GLY A 101 3.46 10.27 9.25
C GLY A 101 2.88 9.85 7.91
N GLY A 102 1.55 9.96 7.75
CA GLY A 102 0.84 9.64 6.52
C GLY A 102 1.28 10.53 5.35
N ALA A 103 1.24 11.85 5.53
CA ALA A 103 1.63 12.81 4.50
C ALA A 103 3.10 12.65 4.08
N ARG A 104 4.00 12.41 5.04
CA ARG A 104 5.42 12.17 4.75
C ARG A 104 5.63 10.92 3.87
N LEU A 105 4.92 9.82 4.17
CA LEU A 105 5.04 8.57 3.43
C LEU A 105 4.43 8.67 2.03
N LEU A 106 3.28 9.36 1.90
CA LEU A 106 2.65 9.65 0.61
C LEU A 106 3.59 10.43 -0.31
N ARG A 107 4.20 11.51 0.17
CA ARG A 107 5.17 12.28 -0.63
C ARG A 107 6.39 11.46 -1.01
N ARG A 108 6.97 10.73 -0.06
CA ARG A 108 8.14 9.88 -0.33
C ARG A 108 7.83 8.79 -1.38
N GLY A 109 6.66 8.18 -1.31
CA GLY A 109 6.20 7.21 -2.30
C GLY A 109 6.06 7.85 -3.68
N ALA A 110 5.46 9.05 -3.75
CA ALA A 110 5.31 9.82 -4.98
C ALA A 110 6.67 10.16 -5.61
N ASP A 111 7.59 10.72 -4.82
CA ASP A 111 8.94 11.08 -5.29
C ASP A 111 9.73 9.84 -5.75
N GLY A 112 9.44 8.66 -5.19
CA GLY A 112 10.06 7.39 -5.57
C GLY A 112 9.56 6.83 -6.90
N ILE A 113 8.30 7.06 -7.26
CA ILE A 113 7.70 6.53 -8.51
C ILE A 113 7.71 7.56 -9.65
N GLU A 114 7.73 8.86 -9.36
CA GLU A 114 7.69 9.93 -10.37
C GLU A 114 8.75 9.78 -11.47
N PRO A 115 10.03 9.45 -11.18
CA PRO A 115 11.03 9.25 -12.23
C PRO A 115 10.74 8.06 -13.15
N LEU A 116 9.92 7.10 -12.71
CA LEU A 116 9.62 5.87 -13.46
C LEU A 116 8.50 6.07 -14.49
N GLY A 117 7.71 7.15 -14.37
CA GLY A 117 6.60 7.46 -15.29
C GLY A 117 6.96 8.44 -16.41
N ALA A 118 8.17 9.01 -16.40
CA ALA A 118 8.56 10.13 -17.28
C ALA A 118 9.53 9.74 -18.41
N GLY A 119 9.89 8.45 -18.56
CA GLY A 119 10.91 8.01 -19.52
C GLY A 119 10.34 7.13 -20.66
N PRO A 120 10.93 7.17 -21.86
CA PRO A 120 10.72 6.15 -22.90
C PRO A 120 11.18 4.75 -22.43
N ASP A 121 12.01 4.70 -21.37
CA ASP A 121 12.51 3.50 -20.69
C ASP A 121 11.76 3.17 -19.38
N GLY A 122 10.54 3.69 -19.19
CA GLY A 122 9.69 3.28 -18.06
C GLY A 122 9.64 1.75 -18.02
N VAL A 123 9.98 1.15 -16.87
CA VAL A 123 10.20 -0.30 -16.65
C VAL A 123 9.38 -1.10 -17.65
N GLU A 124 10.01 -1.67 -18.70
CA GLU A 124 9.29 -2.30 -19.82
C GLU A 124 8.22 -3.25 -19.28
N GLY A 125 6.97 -2.80 -19.35
CA GLY A 125 5.79 -3.52 -18.96
C GLY A 125 4.85 -3.51 -20.14
N LEU A 126 4.36 -4.70 -20.49
CA LEU A 126 3.36 -4.96 -21.53
C LEU A 126 2.36 -3.80 -21.65
N ASP A 127 2.25 -3.25 -22.86
CA ASP A 127 1.31 -2.19 -23.26
C ASP A 127 1.59 -0.75 -22.77
N GLY A 128 2.85 -0.28 -22.86
CA GLY A 128 3.14 1.16 -22.99
C GLY A 128 3.25 1.96 -21.69
N GLY A 129 3.30 1.30 -20.54
CA GLY A 129 3.65 1.87 -19.23
C GLY A 129 4.01 0.75 -18.25
N PRO A 130 4.69 1.01 -17.12
CA PRO A 130 5.12 -0.06 -16.21
C PRO A 130 3.91 -0.79 -15.63
N TYR A 131 3.65 -2.00 -16.13
CA TYR A 131 2.56 -2.91 -15.73
C TYR A 131 1.13 -2.31 -15.80
N GLY A 132 0.90 -1.32 -16.67
CA GLY A 132 -0.40 -0.65 -16.80
C GLY A 132 -0.76 0.32 -15.67
N ILE A 133 0.23 0.76 -14.89
CA ILE A 133 0.06 1.65 -13.73
C ILE A 133 0.03 3.13 -14.16
N ASP A 134 -0.96 3.90 -13.68
CA ASP A 134 -1.05 5.35 -13.86
C ASP A 134 -0.13 6.09 -12.87
N VAL A 135 1.18 6.03 -13.13
CA VAL A 135 2.19 6.71 -12.29
C VAL A 135 1.91 8.22 -12.15
N PRO A 136 1.62 8.98 -13.23
CA PRO A 136 1.29 10.40 -13.11
C PRO A 136 0.07 10.66 -12.21
N GLY A 137 -1.00 9.88 -12.37
CA GLY A 137 -2.19 9.96 -11.54
C GLY A 137 -1.92 9.66 -10.07
N LEU A 138 -1.11 8.65 -9.78
CA LEU A 138 -0.70 8.29 -8.42
C LEU A 138 0.16 9.36 -7.76
N VAL A 139 1.10 9.96 -8.48
CA VAL A 139 1.94 11.06 -7.95
C VAL A 139 1.06 12.26 -7.59
N ARG A 140 0.15 12.65 -8.49
CA ARG A 140 -0.79 13.75 -8.25
C ARG A 140 -1.68 13.46 -7.04
N TRP A 141 -2.33 12.29 -7.02
CA TRP A 141 -3.17 11.84 -5.90
C TRP A 141 -2.42 11.90 -4.56
N ALA A 142 -1.22 11.35 -4.50
CA ALA A 142 -0.44 11.27 -3.27
C ALA A 142 -0.08 12.65 -2.72
N ARG A 143 0.30 13.58 -3.60
CA ARG A 143 0.64 14.97 -3.23
C ARG A 143 -0.59 15.75 -2.76
N GLU A 144 -1.72 15.61 -3.46
CA GLU A 144 -2.99 16.23 -3.08
C GLU A 144 -3.49 15.72 -1.72
N LEU A 145 -3.49 14.39 -1.52
CA LEU A 145 -3.90 13.78 -0.26
C LEU A 145 -2.97 14.19 0.89
N ALA A 146 -1.66 14.20 0.67
CA ALA A 146 -0.71 14.65 1.69
C ALA A 146 -0.97 16.10 2.12
N GLY A 147 -1.30 17.00 1.18
CA GLY A 147 -1.69 18.37 1.47
C GLY A 147 -2.98 18.46 2.30
N ARG A 148 -4.02 17.70 1.94
CA ARG A 148 -5.28 17.67 2.71
C ARG A 148 -5.09 17.13 4.12
N VAL A 149 -4.30 16.07 4.27
CA VAL A 149 -4.03 15.43 5.56
C VAL A 149 -3.28 16.38 6.50
N GLU A 150 -2.32 17.15 6.00
CA GLU A 150 -1.58 18.14 6.80
C GLU A 150 -2.38 19.38 7.16
N ALA A 151 -3.38 19.75 6.35
CA ALA A 151 -4.24 20.90 6.62
C ALA A 151 -5.14 20.74 7.86
N GLY A 152 -5.12 19.57 8.52
CA GLY A 152 -5.69 19.40 9.87
C GLY A 152 -7.11 18.84 9.93
N GLY A 153 -7.49 17.97 8.98
CA GLY A 153 -8.77 17.26 8.99
C GLY A 153 -8.83 16.03 9.90
N PRO A 154 -10.02 15.41 10.07
CA PRO A 154 -10.15 14.10 10.70
C PRO A 154 -9.37 13.03 9.91
N ALA A 155 -9.16 11.87 10.54
CA ALA A 155 -8.60 10.71 9.86
C ALA A 155 -9.36 10.41 8.56
N VAL A 156 -8.63 10.13 7.47
CA VAL A 156 -9.25 9.94 6.17
C VAL A 156 -9.96 8.59 6.07
N ASP A 157 -11.02 8.52 5.27
CA ASP A 157 -11.63 7.26 4.90
C ASP A 157 -10.78 6.58 3.83
N ALA A 158 -10.15 5.45 4.18
CA ALA A 158 -9.21 4.77 3.30
C ALA A 158 -9.85 4.26 1.99
N ALA A 159 -11.11 3.83 2.02
CA ALA A 159 -11.79 3.33 0.83
C ALA A 159 -12.18 4.49 -0.10
N ARG A 160 -12.62 5.63 0.47
CA ARG A 160 -12.97 6.82 -0.32
C ARG A 160 -11.75 7.51 -0.94
N GLU A 161 -10.62 7.49 -0.25
CA GLU A 161 -9.36 8.06 -0.73
C GLU A 161 -8.52 7.05 -1.53
N ALA A 162 -9.02 5.83 -1.77
CA ALA A 162 -8.31 4.80 -2.51
C ALA A 162 -7.98 5.29 -3.93
N PRO A 163 -6.71 5.23 -4.37
CA PRO A 163 -6.35 5.62 -5.72
C PRO A 163 -6.77 4.55 -6.73
N ARG A 164 -6.87 4.95 -7.99
CA ARG A 164 -6.82 4.01 -9.13
C ARG A 164 -5.37 3.78 -9.49
N LEU A 165 -4.93 2.53 -9.39
CA LEU A 165 -3.56 2.11 -9.70
C LEU A 165 -3.34 2.06 -11.21
N GLY A 166 -4.35 1.65 -11.98
CA GLY A 166 -4.27 1.57 -13.43
C GLY A 166 -4.85 2.78 -14.14
N GLY A 167 -4.33 3.06 -15.35
CA GLY A 167 -4.89 4.06 -16.25
C GLY A 167 -6.21 3.56 -16.85
N GLY A 168 -7.32 3.84 -16.19
CA GLY A 168 -8.63 3.71 -16.79
C GLY A 168 -8.84 4.83 -17.81
N LEU A 169 -8.59 4.53 -19.09
CA LEU A 169 -9.39 5.16 -20.14
C LEU A 169 -10.75 4.46 -20.11
N GLU A 170 -11.73 5.09 -19.47
CA GLU A 170 -13.07 5.11 -20.05
C GLU A 170 -13.14 6.27 -21.04
#